data_AF-A0A7S3AEA7-F1
#
_entry.id   AF-A0A7S3AEA7-F1
#
_cell.length_a   1.000
_cell.length_b   1.000
_cell.length_c   1.000
_cell.angle_alpha   90.00
_cell.angle_beta   90.00
_cell.angle_gamma   90.00
#
_symmetry.space_group_name_H-M   'P 1'
#
loop_
_entity.id
_entity.type
_entity.pdbx_description
1 polymer ?
#
loop_
_entity_poly.entity_id
_entity_poly.type
_entity_poly.pdbx_seq_one_letter_code
_entity_poly.pdbx_strand_id
1 'polypeptide(L)'
;MQFRMTNGQLLPGRDANFGGTQTFIETYAATVSFGVSDGTCWYLDSAFCSTFHQMKKWSTPSNVLMATRLLCFFIFASAALSLLFRCRVFGALHRRAKRKKKVGGEKSLISCSCRKRCYHIYEEAATWSVLGVTMQLVLIVCPPMVQFQIFEPCFECYDFEGAAVHEIGHVLGLGHPNTAREEVDASYFDTYGTRGDNVYNQRLAELIRYNESTCYNTWGDVRNNTPPNAEVDSTGCKRGYNDELITGCVGIRDSVMEAFTQNNPSVCLAQDDLEAIHTLYPDCELSVTEVVCYKVNLNLGIVRIAVYVLGPLLIIFGVVVLMQAVIQNHNREEIKEQKVMIKEHRKEVVAGRFKLACANNLAEQARANQGANQAASESRSASRSPSRKNSPRSGGGLGWLKTKKSSGLAKQPGLVAVCHAAGASTSSVDSDGDAGGAGLSLAAAALANKKPQTIAQRVLAAQAAEQAQQASTSSDDGAYPAMDTSRA
;
A
#
# COMPACT_ATOMS: atom_id res chain seq x y z
N MET A 1 -13.94 -13.62 -52.03
CA MET A 1 -13.66 -13.37 -50.61
C MET A 1 -12.38 -12.57 -50.56
N GLN A 2 -12.42 -11.34 -50.10
CA GLN A 2 -11.23 -10.52 -49.90
C GLN A 2 -10.97 -10.41 -48.41
N PHE A 3 -9.71 -10.54 -47.99
CA PHE A 3 -9.37 -10.04 -46.66
C PHE A 3 -9.53 -8.53 -46.63
N ARG A 4 -9.77 -8.09 -45.40
CA ARG A 4 -10.00 -6.75 -44.91
C ARG A 4 -8.85 -5.79 -45.22
N MET A 5 -8.73 -5.35 -46.46
CA MET A 5 -7.72 -4.37 -46.86
C MET A 5 -8.22 -2.96 -46.56
N THR A 6 -7.58 -2.28 -45.61
CA THR A 6 -8.03 -0.96 -45.14
C THR A 6 -7.45 0.21 -45.92
N ASN A 7 -6.33 0.09 -46.66
CA ASN A 7 -5.68 1.25 -47.29
C ASN A 7 -4.93 1.00 -48.62
N GLY A 8 -5.32 -0.01 -49.38
CA GLY A 8 -4.71 -0.28 -50.68
C GLY A 8 -5.07 0.74 -51.76
N GLN A 9 -4.09 1.44 -52.33
CA GLN A 9 -4.30 2.11 -53.61
C GLN A 9 -4.44 1.03 -54.68
N LEU A 10 -5.61 0.94 -55.33
CA LEU A 10 -5.83 0.01 -56.44
C LEU A 10 -4.95 0.45 -57.61
N LEU A 11 -3.80 -0.20 -57.81
CA LEU A 11 -2.98 0.05 -58.97
C LEU A 11 -3.58 -0.73 -60.15
N PRO A 12 -3.91 -0.08 -61.29
CA PRO A 12 -4.35 -0.80 -62.47
C PRO A 12 -3.19 -1.62 -63.04
N GLY A 13 -3.14 -2.90 -62.67
CA GLY A 13 -2.27 -3.89 -63.27
C GLY A 13 -2.86 -4.35 -64.61
N ARG A 14 -2.16 -4.05 -65.69
CA ARG A 14 -2.49 -4.60 -67.01
C ARG A 14 -1.77 -5.93 -67.15
N ASP A 15 -2.44 -7.02 -66.79
CA ASP A 15 -1.94 -8.35 -67.10
C ASP A 15 -2.20 -8.64 -68.59
N ALA A 16 -1.12 -8.65 -69.39
CA ALA A 16 -1.19 -8.82 -70.84
C ALA A 16 -1.75 -10.21 -71.23
N ASN A 17 -1.77 -11.18 -70.31
CA ASN A 17 -2.19 -12.55 -70.59
C ASN A 17 -3.65 -12.86 -70.20
N PHE A 18 -4.31 -12.02 -69.38
CA PHE A 18 -5.63 -12.31 -68.84
C PHE A 18 -6.76 -11.37 -69.30
N GLY A 19 -6.48 -10.39 -70.17
CA GLY A 19 -7.52 -9.58 -70.82
C GLY A 19 -8.38 -8.70 -69.90
N GLY A 20 -8.05 -8.62 -68.61
CA GLY A 20 -8.72 -7.79 -67.61
C GLY A 20 -7.72 -6.96 -66.80
N THR A 21 -8.12 -5.77 -66.38
CA THR A 21 -7.40 -4.98 -65.37
C THR A 21 -7.46 -5.72 -64.05
N GLN A 22 -6.35 -6.35 -63.65
CA GLN A 22 -6.19 -6.82 -62.28
C GLN A 22 -5.75 -5.65 -61.43
N THR A 23 -6.51 -5.33 -60.40
CA THR A 23 -6.09 -4.35 -59.40
C THR A 23 -5.27 -5.06 -58.35
N PHE A 24 -3.98 -4.72 -58.28
CA PHE A 24 -3.13 -5.13 -57.16
C PHE A 24 -3.23 -4.08 -56.07
N ILE A 25 -3.29 -4.54 -54.83
CA ILE A 25 -3.22 -3.69 -53.64
C ILE A 25 -1.81 -3.89 -53.07
N GLU A 26 -1.00 -2.84 -53.12
CA GLU A 26 0.35 -2.84 -52.56
C GLU A 26 0.47 -1.70 -51.55
N THR A 27 0.86 -2.04 -50.31
CA THR A 27 1.21 -1.05 -49.27
C THR A 27 2.72 -0.82 -49.33
N TYR A 28 3.16 0.28 -49.94
CA TYR A 28 4.59 0.60 -50.10
C TYR A 28 5.21 1.27 -48.87
N ALA A 29 4.40 1.99 -48.09
CA ALA A 29 4.80 2.65 -46.84
C ALA A 29 3.55 2.94 -46.01
N ALA A 30 3.71 2.93 -44.68
CA ALA A 30 2.69 3.40 -43.76
C ALA A 30 3.31 4.22 -42.64
N THR A 31 2.59 5.24 -42.19
CA THR A 31 2.96 6.06 -41.04
C THR A 31 1.95 5.79 -39.92
N VAL A 32 2.42 5.20 -38.83
CA VAL A 32 1.62 5.01 -37.61
C VAL A 32 1.93 6.15 -36.65
N SER A 33 0.90 6.86 -36.19
CA SER A 33 1.03 7.97 -35.25
C SER A 33 0.13 7.76 -34.04
N PHE A 34 0.71 7.84 -32.85
CA PHE A 34 -0.04 7.76 -31.59
C PHE A 34 -0.36 9.15 -31.08
N GLY A 35 -1.64 9.43 -30.88
CA GLY A 35 -2.10 10.71 -30.36
C GLY A 35 -1.64 10.93 -28.91
N VAL A 36 -1.07 12.10 -28.63
CA VAL A 36 -0.74 12.56 -27.26
C VAL A 36 -1.68 13.70 -26.83
N SER A 37 -2.86 13.79 -27.45
CA SER A 37 -3.84 14.84 -27.20
C SER A 37 -4.43 14.77 -25.79
N ASP A 38 -4.93 15.91 -25.31
CA ASP A 38 -5.63 16.02 -24.04
C ASP A 38 -6.78 14.99 -23.96
N GLY A 39 -6.66 14.03 -23.04
CA GLY A 39 -7.65 12.97 -22.83
C GLY A 39 -7.24 11.59 -23.35
N THR A 40 -6.20 11.49 -24.17
CA THR A 40 -5.61 10.18 -24.51
C THR A 40 -4.59 9.81 -23.46
N CYS A 41 -4.77 8.66 -22.81
CA CYS A 41 -3.78 8.12 -21.89
C CYS A 41 -3.28 6.76 -22.38
N TRP A 42 -1.98 6.54 -22.17
CA TRP A 42 -1.26 5.35 -22.60
C TRP A 42 -0.57 4.69 -21.40
N TYR A 43 -0.48 3.38 -21.42
CA TYR A 43 0.41 2.63 -20.53
C TYR A 43 1.36 1.75 -21.35
N LEU A 44 2.52 1.41 -20.76
CA LEU A 44 3.60 0.70 -21.44
C LEU A 44 3.85 -0.72 -20.89
N ASP A 45 3.26 -1.09 -19.75
CA ASP A 45 3.54 -2.38 -19.08
C ASP A 45 2.35 -3.33 -19.17
N SER A 46 2.18 -3.93 -20.34
CA SER A 46 1.07 -4.84 -20.66
C SER A 46 1.15 -6.14 -19.89
N ALA A 47 2.35 -6.62 -19.58
CA ALA A 47 2.54 -7.79 -18.72
C ALA A 47 1.92 -7.55 -17.33
N PHE A 48 2.21 -6.42 -16.70
CA PHE A 48 1.63 -6.05 -15.42
C PHE A 48 0.11 -5.80 -15.51
N CYS A 49 -0.34 -5.01 -16.49
CA CYS A 49 -1.76 -4.65 -16.60
C CYS A 49 -2.66 -5.83 -17.04
N SER A 50 -2.10 -6.87 -17.68
CA SER A 50 -2.84 -8.05 -18.15
C SER A 50 -3.70 -8.72 -17.07
N THR A 51 -3.23 -8.74 -15.83
CA THR A 51 -3.99 -9.32 -14.71
C THR A 51 -5.25 -8.50 -14.42
N PHE A 52 -5.18 -7.17 -14.52
CA PHE A 52 -6.35 -6.32 -14.35
C PHE A 52 -7.34 -6.46 -15.51
N HIS A 53 -6.83 -6.67 -16.72
CA HIS A 53 -7.67 -6.92 -17.88
C HIS A 53 -8.42 -8.25 -17.82
N GLN A 54 -7.86 -9.29 -17.21
CA GLN A 54 -8.59 -10.55 -16.98
C GLN A 54 -9.86 -10.32 -16.16
N MET A 55 -9.90 -9.32 -15.27
CA MET A 55 -11.10 -8.98 -14.52
C MET A 55 -12.22 -8.44 -15.42
N LYS A 56 -11.91 -7.87 -16.59
CA LYS A 56 -12.91 -7.46 -17.60
C LYS A 56 -13.66 -8.66 -18.20
N LYS A 57 -13.12 -9.88 -18.10
CA LYS A 57 -13.83 -11.10 -18.52
C LYS A 57 -14.92 -11.52 -17.53
N TRP A 58 -14.87 -11.05 -16.27
CA TRP A 58 -15.83 -11.46 -15.23
C TRP A 58 -17.15 -10.71 -15.29
N SER A 59 -17.14 -9.46 -15.76
CA SER A 59 -18.32 -8.59 -15.87
C SER A 59 -18.00 -7.45 -16.85
N THR A 60 -19.00 -6.62 -17.21
CA THR A 60 -18.76 -5.41 -17.98
C THR A 60 -17.65 -4.54 -17.36
N PRO A 61 -16.76 -3.91 -18.16
CA PRO A 61 -15.64 -3.11 -17.66
C PRO A 61 -16.09 -2.04 -16.66
N SER A 62 -17.21 -1.37 -16.93
CA SER A 62 -17.81 -0.36 -16.06
C SER A 62 -18.17 -0.89 -14.68
N ASN A 63 -18.70 -2.13 -14.60
CA ASN A 63 -19.04 -2.76 -13.32
C ASN A 63 -17.80 -3.12 -12.51
N VAL A 64 -16.76 -3.65 -13.16
CA VAL A 64 -15.50 -4.03 -12.51
C VAL A 64 -14.79 -2.78 -11.95
N LEU A 65 -14.75 -1.71 -12.75
CA LEU A 65 -14.21 -0.42 -12.35
C LEU A 65 -15.00 0.17 -11.17
N MET A 66 -16.33 0.19 -11.24
CA MET A 66 -17.20 0.67 -10.17
C MET A 66 -17.00 -0.15 -8.88
N ALA A 67 -16.97 -1.47 -8.98
CA ALA A 67 -16.76 -2.37 -7.84
C ALA A 67 -15.40 -2.14 -7.19
N THR A 68 -14.33 -1.97 -7.99
CA THR A 68 -12.98 -1.71 -7.49
C THR A 68 -12.89 -0.34 -6.82
N ARG A 69 -13.49 0.70 -7.42
CA ARG A 69 -13.61 2.04 -6.82
C ARG A 69 -14.36 1.97 -5.49
N LEU A 70 -15.54 1.34 -5.44
CA LEU A 70 -16.33 1.19 -4.23
C LEU A 70 -15.57 0.45 -3.13
N LEU A 71 -14.86 -0.62 -3.47
CA LEU A 71 -14.04 -1.37 -2.52
C LEU A 71 -12.91 -0.50 -1.94
N CYS A 72 -12.16 0.21 -2.79
CA CYS A 72 -11.08 1.09 -2.35
C CYS A 72 -11.61 2.23 -1.46
N PHE A 73 -12.71 2.88 -1.86
CA PHE A 73 -13.33 3.95 -1.09
C PHE A 73 -13.95 3.44 0.22
N PHE A 74 -14.52 2.24 0.25
CA PHE A 74 -15.03 1.64 1.47
C PHE A 74 -13.92 1.38 2.49
N ILE A 75 -12.80 0.79 2.04
CA ILE A 75 -11.62 0.57 2.88
C ILE A 75 -11.09 1.91 3.42
N PHE A 76 -10.91 2.90 2.55
CA PHE A 76 -10.50 4.25 2.91
C PHE A 76 -11.44 4.89 3.95
N ALA A 77 -12.76 4.90 3.67
CA ALA A 77 -13.76 5.52 4.52
C ALA A 77 -13.85 4.83 5.88
N SER A 78 -13.74 3.50 5.92
CA SER A 78 -13.73 2.74 7.18
C SER A 78 -12.52 3.09 8.05
N ALA A 79 -11.33 3.20 7.45
CA ALA A 79 -10.10 3.57 8.15
C ALA A 79 -10.13 5.02 8.63
N ALA A 80 -10.64 5.94 7.80
CA ALA A 80 -10.84 7.35 8.13
C ALA A 80 -11.87 7.53 9.25
N LEU A 81 -13.01 6.82 9.20
CA LEU A 81 -14.04 6.88 10.24
C LEU A 81 -13.51 6.35 11.58
N SER A 82 -12.75 5.24 11.54
CA SER A 82 -12.05 4.73 12.73
C SER A 82 -11.07 5.76 13.30
N LEU A 83 -10.38 6.53 12.45
CA LEU A 83 -9.45 7.57 12.90
C LEU A 83 -10.20 8.75 13.50
N LEU A 84 -11.30 9.18 12.88
CA LEU A 84 -12.18 10.21 13.41
C LEU A 84 -12.79 9.81 14.76
N PHE A 85 -13.18 8.54 14.93
CA PHE A 85 -13.65 8.02 16.21
C PHE A 85 -12.57 8.14 17.29
N ARG A 86 -11.34 7.74 16.98
CA ARG A 86 -10.17 7.90 17.87
C ARG A 86 -9.87 9.36 18.20
N CYS A 87 -9.90 10.25 17.21
CA CYS A 87 -9.75 11.70 17.41
C CYS A 87 -10.88 12.28 18.27
N ARG A 88 -12.12 11.78 18.14
CA ARG A 88 -13.24 12.16 19.00
C ARG A 88 -13.04 11.73 20.44
N VAL A 89 -12.51 10.53 20.67
CA VAL A 89 -12.15 10.05 22.01
C VAL A 89 -11.10 11.00 22.63
N PHE A 90 -10.04 11.34 21.90
CA PHE A 90 -9.06 12.34 22.36
C PHE A 90 -9.71 13.69 22.67
N GLY A 91 -10.58 14.20 21.80
CA GLY A 91 -11.29 15.47 22.01
C GLY A 91 -12.23 15.42 23.23
N ALA A 92 -12.83 14.26 23.53
CA ALA A 92 -13.66 14.06 24.72
C ALA A 92 -12.82 14.04 26.00
N LEU A 93 -11.69 13.34 26.00
CA LEU A 93 -10.73 13.32 27.11
C LEU A 93 -10.18 14.73 27.38
N HIS A 94 -9.79 15.45 26.33
CA HIS A 94 -9.31 16.83 26.43
C HIS A 94 -10.38 17.77 27.03
N ARG A 95 -11.66 17.62 26.63
CA ARG A 95 -12.78 18.41 27.19
C ARG A 95 -13.07 18.04 28.65
N ARG A 96 -12.99 16.77 29.04
CA ARG A 96 -13.18 16.33 30.44
C ARG A 96 -12.10 16.88 31.35
N ALA A 97 -10.84 16.91 30.91
CA ALA A 97 -9.73 17.53 31.64
C ALA A 97 -9.98 19.03 31.92
N LYS A 98 -10.72 19.73 31.05
CA LYS A 98 -11.10 21.14 31.25
C LYS A 98 -12.17 21.35 32.33
N ARG A 99 -13.06 20.38 32.58
CA ARG A 99 -14.23 20.56 33.47
C ARG A 99 -13.96 20.33 34.96
N LYS A 100 -12.91 19.59 35.35
CA LYS A 100 -12.66 19.18 36.76
C LYS A 100 -12.07 20.28 37.68
N LYS A 101 -12.31 21.58 37.43
CA LYS A 101 -11.75 22.68 38.26
C LYS A 101 -12.79 23.65 38.85
N LYS A 102 -13.80 23.09 39.50
CA LYS A 102 -14.66 23.79 40.47
C LYS A 102 -14.88 22.87 41.68
N VAL A 103 -13.86 22.72 42.52
CA VAL A 103 -13.99 22.03 43.81
C VAL A 103 -13.31 22.92 44.85
N GLY A 104 -14.08 23.48 45.77
CA GLY A 104 -13.63 24.41 46.83
C GLY A 104 -13.58 25.86 46.33
N GLY A 105 -14.33 26.75 46.97
CA GLY A 105 -14.58 28.14 46.55
C GLY A 105 -13.37 29.10 46.56
N GLU A 106 -12.16 28.57 46.47
CA GLU A 106 -10.93 29.35 46.42
C GLU A 106 -10.44 29.36 44.97
N LYS A 107 -10.61 30.50 44.31
CA LYS A 107 -10.24 30.74 42.91
C LYS A 107 -8.71 30.75 42.76
N SER A 108 -8.01 29.66 43.08
CA SER A 108 -6.63 29.50 42.64
C SER A 108 -6.65 29.22 41.14
N LEU A 109 -6.41 30.30 40.41
CA LEU A 109 -6.27 30.35 38.94
C LEU A 109 -4.97 29.65 38.53
N ILE A 110 -4.72 28.45 39.04
CA ILE A 110 -3.60 27.62 38.60
C ILE A 110 -3.97 27.20 37.17
N SER A 111 -3.50 27.97 36.21
CA SER A 111 -3.53 27.64 34.79
C SER A 111 -3.14 26.18 34.62
N CYS A 112 -4.08 25.35 34.16
CA CYS A 112 -3.75 23.98 33.79
C CYS A 112 -2.86 24.10 32.55
N SER A 113 -1.55 24.11 32.77
CA SER A 113 -0.52 24.27 31.73
C SER A 113 -0.82 23.33 30.56
N CYS A 114 -0.68 23.81 29.33
CA CYS A 114 -0.85 23.02 28.11
C CYS A 114 -0.09 21.67 28.17
N ARG A 115 1.03 21.63 28.93
CA ARG A 115 1.80 20.42 29.24
C ARG A 115 0.95 19.30 29.85
N LYS A 116 0.12 19.59 30.87
CA LYS A 116 -0.76 18.58 31.51
C LYS A 116 -1.87 18.08 30.58
N ARG A 117 -2.28 18.89 29.58
CA ARG A 117 -3.28 18.46 28.59
C ARG A 117 -2.68 17.54 27.54
N CYS A 118 -1.47 17.84 27.07
CA CYS A 118 -0.75 16.96 26.15
C CYS A 118 -0.43 15.62 26.81
N TYR A 119 -0.16 15.61 28.12
CA TYR A 119 0.12 14.39 28.89
C TYR A 119 -0.98 13.33 28.76
N HIS A 120 -2.25 13.68 29.02
CA HIS A 120 -3.35 12.71 28.91
C HIS A 120 -3.55 12.19 27.48
N ILE A 121 -3.16 12.98 26.47
CA ILE A 121 -3.20 12.54 25.07
C ILE A 121 -2.08 11.54 24.82
N TYR A 122 -0.86 11.80 25.31
CA TYR A 122 0.27 10.89 25.17
C TYR A 122 0.08 9.56 25.90
N GLU A 123 -0.50 9.60 27.11
CA GLU A 123 -0.78 8.40 27.91
C GLU A 123 -1.75 7.48 27.17
N GLU A 124 -2.83 8.03 26.63
CA GLU A 124 -3.80 7.28 25.84
C GLU A 124 -3.19 6.81 24.51
N ALA A 125 -2.41 7.66 23.82
CA ALA A 125 -1.72 7.29 22.58
C ALA A 125 -0.69 6.16 22.79
N ALA A 126 -0.05 6.09 23.97
CA ALA A 126 0.88 5.04 24.33
C ALA A 126 0.22 3.66 24.46
N THR A 127 -1.09 3.62 24.72
CA THR A 127 -1.85 2.35 24.78
C THR A 127 -2.11 1.76 23.39
N TRP A 128 -1.94 2.55 22.33
CA TRP A 128 -2.25 2.10 20.98
C TRP A 128 -1.11 1.28 20.39
N SER A 129 -1.48 0.16 19.77
CA SER A 129 -0.53 -0.67 19.02
C SER A 129 0.07 0.13 17.86
N VAL A 130 1.41 0.17 17.78
CA VAL A 130 2.19 0.73 16.66
C VAL A 130 1.65 0.19 15.34
N LEU A 131 1.49 -1.13 15.27
CA LEU A 131 1.09 -1.84 14.06
C LEU A 131 -0.33 -1.46 13.67
N GLY A 132 -1.24 -1.36 14.65
CA GLY A 132 -2.63 -0.98 14.41
C GLY A 132 -2.78 0.45 13.88
N VAL A 133 -2.01 1.40 14.41
CA VAL A 133 -2.01 2.80 13.93
C VAL A 133 -1.37 2.90 12.55
N THR A 134 -0.23 2.21 12.34
CA THR A 134 0.46 2.18 11.04
C THR A 134 -0.45 1.62 9.96
N MET A 135 -1.05 0.44 10.19
CA MET A 135 -1.96 -0.19 9.23
C MET A 135 -3.16 0.71 8.93
N GLN A 136 -3.73 1.37 9.95
CA GLN A 136 -4.83 2.30 9.74
C GLN A 136 -4.45 3.49 8.86
N LEU A 137 -3.29 4.10 9.08
CA LEU A 137 -2.80 5.22 8.26
C LEU A 137 -2.48 4.76 6.83
N VAL A 138 -1.90 3.57 6.67
CA VAL A 138 -1.66 2.93 5.37
C VAL A 138 -2.99 2.71 4.63
N LEU A 139 -4.03 2.22 5.29
CA LEU A 139 -5.37 2.05 4.69
C LEU A 139 -6.08 3.37 4.36
N ILE A 140 -5.62 4.50 4.88
CA ILE A 140 -6.11 5.83 4.48
C ILE A 140 -5.38 6.32 3.23
N VAL A 141 -4.09 6.02 3.08
CA VAL A 141 -3.28 6.55 1.97
C VAL A 141 -3.26 5.59 0.78
N CYS A 142 -3.06 4.30 1.00
CA CYS A 142 -2.80 3.33 -0.07
C CYS A 142 -4.00 3.05 -0.99
N PRO A 143 -5.25 2.85 -0.51
CA PRO A 143 -6.34 2.50 -1.42
C PRO A 143 -6.63 3.56 -2.50
N PRO A 144 -6.69 4.87 -2.18
CA PRO A 144 -6.80 5.90 -3.22
C PRO A 144 -5.60 5.89 -4.17
N MET A 145 -4.38 5.71 -3.66
CA MET A 145 -3.17 5.69 -4.49
C MET A 145 -3.15 4.49 -5.44
N VAL A 146 -3.50 3.29 -4.97
CA VAL A 146 -3.61 2.08 -5.81
C VAL A 146 -4.70 2.27 -6.86
N GLN A 147 -5.86 2.81 -6.49
CA GLN A 147 -6.95 3.08 -7.42
C GLN A 147 -6.51 4.03 -8.54
N PHE A 148 -6.02 5.22 -8.21
CA PHE A 148 -5.78 6.27 -9.20
C PHE A 148 -4.43 6.20 -9.91
N GLN A 149 -3.39 5.63 -9.29
CA GLN A 149 -2.03 5.62 -9.86
C GLN A 149 -1.64 4.29 -10.50
N ILE A 150 -2.36 3.21 -10.17
CA ILE A 150 -2.01 1.85 -10.61
C ILE A 150 -3.17 1.23 -11.38
N PHE A 151 -4.32 1.07 -10.75
CA PHE A 151 -5.45 0.36 -11.33
C PHE A 151 -6.07 1.13 -12.50
N GLU A 152 -6.46 2.39 -12.30
CA GLU A 152 -7.15 3.20 -13.30
C GLU A 152 -6.32 3.43 -14.58
N PRO A 153 -5.01 3.74 -14.51
CA PRO A 153 -4.18 3.79 -15.70
C PRO A 153 -4.07 2.45 -16.44
N CYS A 154 -4.01 1.31 -15.73
CA CYS A 154 -4.02 0.01 -16.40
C CYS A 154 -5.39 -0.34 -16.99
N PHE A 155 -6.48 0.18 -16.40
CA PHE A 155 -7.83 -0.26 -16.73
C PHE A 155 -8.52 0.62 -17.77
N GLU A 156 -8.25 1.93 -17.78
CA GLU A 156 -8.88 2.90 -18.67
C GLU A 156 -7.97 3.38 -19.81
N CYS A 157 -6.64 3.33 -19.65
CA CYS A 157 -5.72 3.78 -20.70
C CYS A 157 -5.49 2.71 -21.78
N TYR A 158 -5.07 3.19 -22.95
CA TYR A 158 -4.72 2.33 -24.07
C TYR A 158 -3.38 1.62 -23.81
N ASP A 159 -3.34 0.34 -24.15
CA ASP A 159 -2.11 -0.43 -24.24
C ASP A 159 -1.31 0.10 -25.43
N PHE A 160 -0.15 0.71 -25.18
CA PHE A 160 0.69 1.20 -26.26
C PHE A 160 1.23 0.08 -27.14
N GLU A 161 1.65 -1.04 -26.55
CA GLU A 161 2.23 -2.17 -27.29
C GLU A 161 1.13 -2.87 -28.11
N GLY A 162 -0.03 -3.12 -27.47
CA GLY A 162 -1.20 -3.69 -28.15
C GLY A 162 -1.68 -2.81 -29.30
N ALA A 163 -1.68 -1.48 -29.10
CA ALA A 163 -2.02 -0.53 -30.16
C ALA A 163 -1.05 -0.49 -31.31
N ALA A 164 0.24 -0.52 -31.02
CA ALA A 164 1.22 -0.63 -32.07
C ALA A 164 1.02 -1.90 -32.91
N VAL A 165 0.82 -3.05 -32.27
CA VAL A 165 0.61 -4.33 -32.99
C VAL A 165 -0.66 -4.28 -33.84
N HIS A 166 -1.76 -3.77 -33.30
CA HIS A 166 -3.03 -3.67 -34.03
C HIS A 166 -2.94 -2.70 -35.23
N GLU A 167 -2.33 -1.54 -35.08
CA GLU A 167 -2.13 -0.61 -36.21
C GLU A 167 -1.18 -1.20 -37.26
N ILE A 168 -0.13 -1.92 -36.84
CA ILE A 168 0.73 -2.68 -37.77
C ILE A 168 -0.08 -3.76 -38.50
N GLY A 169 -1.02 -4.41 -37.83
CA GLY A 169 -1.93 -5.36 -38.48
C GLY A 169 -2.76 -4.70 -39.59
N HIS A 170 -3.25 -3.49 -39.38
CA HIS A 170 -3.90 -2.71 -40.45
C HIS A 170 -2.96 -2.42 -41.63
N VAL A 171 -1.71 -2.06 -41.35
CA VAL A 171 -0.68 -1.86 -42.39
C VAL A 171 -0.46 -3.14 -43.22
N LEU A 172 -0.52 -4.29 -42.57
CA LEU A 172 -0.42 -5.62 -43.20
C LEU A 172 -1.73 -6.08 -43.89
N GLY A 173 -2.77 -5.25 -43.93
CA GLY A 173 -4.04 -5.60 -44.58
C GLY A 173 -4.93 -6.52 -43.75
N LEU A 174 -4.75 -6.53 -42.43
CA LEU A 174 -5.71 -7.10 -41.50
C LEU A 174 -6.74 -6.04 -41.11
N GLY A 175 -7.96 -6.49 -40.85
CA GLY A 175 -9.03 -5.66 -40.32
C GLY A 175 -9.73 -6.34 -39.16
N HIS A 176 -10.75 -5.68 -38.62
CA HIS A 176 -11.41 -6.08 -37.40
C HIS A 176 -12.35 -7.28 -37.60
N PRO A 177 -12.18 -8.40 -36.86
CA PRO A 177 -13.05 -9.58 -37.00
C PRO A 177 -14.48 -9.35 -36.55
N ASN A 178 -14.68 -8.45 -35.59
CA ASN A 178 -16.00 -8.11 -35.07
C ASN A 178 -16.77 -7.14 -35.98
N THR A 179 -16.10 -6.23 -36.68
CA THR A 179 -16.71 -5.20 -37.54
C THR A 179 -16.40 -5.40 -39.03
N ALA A 180 -15.95 -6.60 -39.44
CA ALA A 180 -15.56 -6.90 -40.83
C ALA A 180 -16.60 -6.49 -41.90
N ARG A 181 -17.89 -6.47 -41.53
CA ARG A 181 -19.01 -6.06 -42.39
C ARG A 181 -19.23 -4.55 -42.51
N GLU A 182 -18.69 -3.79 -41.57
CA GLU A 182 -18.81 -2.34 -41.45
C GLU A 182 -17.57 -1.63 -41.99
N GLU A 183 -16.41 -2.31 -42.02
CA GLU A 183 -15.15 -1.78 -42.55
C GLU A 183 -15.15 -1.62 -44.08
N VAL A 184 -15.95 -2.42 -44.79
CA VAL A 184 -16.05 -2.35 -46.26
C VAL A 184 -17.09 -1.30 -46.63
N ASP A 185 -16.68 -0.28 -47.39
CA ASP A 185 -17.59 0.77 -47.89
C ASP A 185 -18.78 0.15 -48.63
N ALA A 186 -19.99 0.66 -48.36
CA ALA A 186 -21.21 0.22 -49.00
C ALA A 186 -21.14 0.29 -50.53
N SER A 187 -20.39 1.25 -51.08
CA SER A 187 -20.15 1.37 -52.54
C SER A 187 -19.40 0.16 -53.12
N TYR A 188 -18.51 -0.44 -52.33
CA TYR A 188 -17.76 -1.63 -52.68
C TYR A 188 -18.65 -2.88 -52.71
N PHE A 189 -19.57 -2.97 -51.74
CA PHE A 189 -20.56 -4.05 -51.67
C PHE A 189 -21.43 -4.14 -52.93
N ASP A 190 -21.90 -3.00 -53.44
CA ASP A 190 -22.76 -2.95 -54.63
C ASP A 190 -22.06 -3.50 -55.89
N THR A 191 -20.73 -3.44 -55.92
CA THR A 191 -19.92 -3.89 -57.07
C THR A 191 -19.52 -5.36 -56.98
N TYR A 192 -19.17 -5.85 -55.78
CA TYR A 192 -18.57 -7.18 -55.60
C TYR A 192 -19.46 -8.18 -54.84
N GLY A 193 -20.59 -7.74 -54.29
CA GLY A 193 -21.65 -8.60 -53.74
C GLY A 193 -21.38 -9.20 -52.36
N THR A 194 -20.32 -8.81 -51.65
CA THR A 194 -20.03 -9.32 -50.28
C THR A 194 -19.58 -8.18 -49.36
N ARG A 195 -20.16 -8.07 -48.16
CA ARG A 195 -19.86 -6.98 -47.20
C ARG A 195 -18.53 -7.16 -46.46
N GLY A 196 -17.69 -8.13 -46.83
CA GLY A 196 -16.67 -8.66 -45.94
C GLY A 196 -17.32 -9.60 -44.90
N ASP A 197 -16.63 -10.68 -44.54
CA ASP A 197 -17.10 -11.62 -43.52
C ASP A 197 -15.96 -11.91 -42.54
N ASN A 198 -16.31 -12.36 -41.33
CA ASN A 198 -15.32 -13.05 -40.53
C ASN A 198 -14.93 -14.34 -41.26
N VAL A 199 -13.64 -14.60 -41.45
CA VAL A 199 -13.14 -15.75 -42.21
C VAL A 199 -11.92 -16.33 -41.50
N TYR A 200 -11.68 -17.62 -41.72
CA TYR A 200 -10.51 -18.32 -41.21
C TYR A 200 -9.92 -19.22 -42.29
N ASN A 201 -8.65 -19.61 -42.11
CA ASN A 201 -8.03 -20.59 -42.99
C ASN A 201 -8.19 -21.99 -42.37
N GLN A 202 -8.95 -22.88 -43.02
CA GLN A 202 -9.26 -24.19 -42.47
C GLN A 202 -8.01 -25.02 -42.17
N ARG A 203 -7.03 -25.00 -43.08
CA ARG A 203 -5.80 -25.79 -42.95
C ARG A 203 -4.96 -25.30 -41.77
N LEU A 204 -4.77 -23.99 -41.64
CA LEU A 204 -3.98 -23.42 -40.56
C LEU A 204 -4.70 -23.52 -39.21
N ALA A 205 -6.04 -23.44 -39.18
CA ALA A 205 -6.84 -23.69 -37.98
C ALA A 205 -6.74 -25.15 -37.49
N GLU A 206 -6.48 -26.10 -38.40
CA GLU A 206 -6.16 -27.50 -38.07
C GLU A 206 -4.67 -27.71 -37.72
N LEU A 207 -3.89 -26.62 -37.58
CA LEU A 207 -2.44 -26.61 -37.33
C LEU A 207 -1.62 -27.33 -38.41
N ILE A 208 -2.14 -27.39 -39.63
CA ILE A 208 -1.45 -27.99 -40.77
C ILE A 208 -0.66 -26.91 -41.50
N ARG A 209 0.66 -27.11 -41.64
CA ARG A 209 1.55 -26.19 -42.37
C ARG A 209 1.29 -26.20 -43.87
N TYR A 210 1.59 -25.08 -44.52
CA TYR A 210 1.68 -25.07 -45.97
C TYR A 210 2.88 -25.89 -46.45
N ASN A 211 2.69 -26.56 -47.57
CA ASN A 211 3.76 -27.15 -48.38
C ASN A 211 3.82 -26.44 -49.74
N GLU A 212 4.82 -26.79 -50.55
CA GLU A 212 5.02 -26.24 -51.90
C GLU A 212 3.73 -26.19 -52.73
N SER A 213 2.93 -27.26 -52.72
CA SER A 213 1.71 -27.34 -53.55
C SER A 213 0.55 -26.47 -53.04
N THR A 214 0.38 -26.36 -51.72
CA THR A 214 -0.73 -25.60 -51.11
C THR A 214 -0.44 -24.10 -51.02
N CYS A 215 0.84 -23.74 -51.01
CA CYS A 215 1.31 -22.37 -50.84
C CYS A 215 0.90 -21.46 -52.02
N TYR A 216 0.78 -22.01 -53.23
CA TYR A 216 0.34 -21.28 -54.43
C TYR A 216 -1.12 -20.81 -54.36
N ASN A 217 -1.95 -21.39 -53.49
CA ASN A 217 -3.35 -21.04 -53.37
C ASN A 217 -3.84 -21.15 -51.92
N THR A 218 -3.29 -20.31 -51.04
CA THR A 218 -3.70 -20.21 -49.62
C THR A 218 -5.19 -19.91 -49.45
N TRP A 219 -5.77 -19.19 -50.41
CA TRP A 219 -7.17 -18.80 -50.45
C TRP A 219 -8.15 -19.95 -50.68
N GLY A 220 -7.69 -21.07 -51.25
CA GLY A 220 -8.52 -22.25 -51.49
C GLY A 220 -9.07 -22.87 -50.19
N ASP A 221 -8.36 -22.68 -49.08
CA ASP A 221 -8.71 -23.20 -47.76
C ASP A 221 -9.43 -22.18 -46.85
N VAL A 222 -9.68 -20.96 -47.34
CA VAL A 222 -10.42 -19.95 -46.58
C VAL A 222 -11.91 -20.30 -46.51
N ARG A 223 -12.50 -20.15 -45.32
CA ARG A 223 -13.91 -20.45 -45.02
C ARG A 223 -14.52 -19.30 -44.22
N ASN A 224 -15.85 -19.19 -44.28
CA ASN A 224 -16.59 -18.17 -43.55
C ASN A 224 -16.79 -18.55 -42.07
N ASN A 225 -16.86 -17.52 -41.23
CA ASN A 225 -17.05 -17.51 -39.78
C ASN A 225 -15.84 -18.03 -39.00
N THR A 226 -16.08 -18.79 -37.92
CA THR A 226 -15.06 -19.40 -37.09
C THR A 226 -14.98 -20.92 -37.35
N PRO A 227 -13.82 -21.57 -37.08
CA PRO A 227 -13.71 -23.02 -37.10
C PRO A 227 -14.76 -23.68 -36.18
N PRO A 228 -15.36 -24.83 -36.55
CA PRO A 228 -16.42 -25.47 -35.76
C PRO A 228 -16.05 -25.79 -34.30
N ASN A 229 -14.76 -25.98 -34.01
CA ASN A 229 -14.24 -26.35 -32.70
C ASN A 229 -13.49 -25.18 -32.01
N ALA A 230 -13.54 -23.97 -32.56
CA ALA A 230 -12.82 -22.84 -31.99
C ALA A 230 -13.51 -22.32 -30.72
N GLU A 231 -12.71 -21.91 -29.74
CA GLU A 231 -13.21 -21.10 -28.63
C GLU A 231 -13.59 -19.72 -29.16
N VAL A 232 -14.88 -19.40 -29.08
CA VAL A 232 -15.43 -18.12 -29.53
C VAL A 232 -15.47 -17.17 -28.35
N ASP A 233 -14.91 -15.96 -28.51
CA ASP A 233 -15.11 -14.89 -27.53
C ASP A 233 -16.56 -14.42 -27.58
N SER A 234 -17.36 -14.90 -26.63
CA SER A 234 -18.76 -14.52 -26.44
C SER A 234 -18.98 -13.03 -26.20
N THR A 235 -17.92 -12.30 -25.83
CA THR A 235 -17.94 -10.84 -25.62
C THR A 235 -17.41 -10.07 -26.82
N GLY A 236 -16.65 -10.70 -27.72
CA GLY A 236 -16.04 -10.03 -28.87
C GLY A 236 -17.06 -9.35 -29.78
N CYS A 237 -18.19 -10.01 -30.05
CA CYS A 237 -19.30 -9.42 -30.80
C CYS A 237 -20.06 -8.28 -30.09
N LYS A 238 -19.79 -8.07 -28.78
CA LYS A 238 -20.37 -6.98 -27.98
C LYS A 238 -19.41 -5.80 -27.83
N ARG A 239 -18.13 -5.93 -28.19
CA ARG A 239 -17.12 -4.85 -28.13
C ARG A 239 -17.14 -3.99 -29.39
N GLY A 240 -18.31 -3.49 -29.80
CA GLY A 240 -18.39 -2.47 -30.85
C GLY A 240 -17.98 -1.09 -30.31
N TYR A 241 -18.00 -0.07 -31.18
CA TYR A 241 -17.69 1.32 -30.81
C TYR A 241 -18.53 1.89 -29.63
N ASN A 242 -19.63 1.22 -29.24
CA ASN A 242 -20.56 1.65 -28.18
C ASN A 242 -21.04 0.52 -27.23
N ASP A 243 -20.31 -0.60 -27.10
CA ASP A 243 -20.77 -1.80 -26.36
C ASP A 243 -22.10 -2.42 -26.88
N GLU A 244 -22.56 -2.01 -28.06
CA GLU A 244 -23.75 -2.57 -28.72
C GLU A 244 -23.41 -3.88 -29.44
N LEU A 245 -24.38 -4.79 -29.50
CA LEU A 245 -24.24 -6.04 -30.23
C LEU A 245 -24.13 -5.73 -31.74
N ILE A 246 -23.00 -6.08 -32.35
CA ILE A 246 -22.79 -5.89 -33.78
C ILE A 246 -23.72 -6.85 -34.54
N THR A 247 -24.61 -6.29 -35.36
CA THR A 247 -25.64 -7.08 -36.04
C THR A 247 -25.00 -8.00 -37.07
N GLY A 248 -25.17 -9.31 -36.87
CA GLY A 248 -24.62 -10.33 -37.78
C GLY A 248 -23.18 -10.76 -37.48
N CYS A 249 -22.63 -10.39 -36.33
CA CYS A 249 -21.39 -11.00 -35.81
C CYS A 249 -21.68 -12.44 -35.35
N VAL A 250 -21.13 -13.43 -36.06
CA VAL A 250 -21.33 -14.87 -35.78
C VAL A 250 -20.10 -15.43 -35.09
N GLY A 251 -19.84 -14.93 -33.88
CA GLY A 251 -18.69 -15.33 -33.10
C GLY A 251 -17.35 -14.87 -33.70
N ILE A 252 -16.43 -14.48 -32.84
CA ILE A 252 -15.05 -14.19 -33.21
C ILE A 252 -14.11 -15.00 -32.33
N ARG A 253 -12.94 -15.32 -32.85
CA ARG A 253 -11.85 -15.83 -32.02
C ARG A 253 -11.13 -14.65 -31.37
N ASP A 254 -10.42 -14.93 -30.30
CA ASP A 254 -9.49 -13.96 -29.70
C ASP A 254 -8.52 -13.47 -30.79
N SER A 255 -8.31 -12.16 -30.86
CA SER A 255 -7.54 -11.49 -31.89
C SER A 255 -7.05 -10.12 -31.40
N VAL A 256 -5.78 -9.79 -31.67
CA VAL A 256 -5.28 -8.42 -31.43
C VAL A 256 -5.98 -7.42 -32.34
N MET A 257 -6.49 -7.89 -33.48
CA MET A 257 -7.22 -7.09 -34.46
C MET A 257 -8.68 -6.85 -34.09
N GLU A 258 -9.21 -7.30 -32.94
CA GLU A 258 -10.55 -6.84 -32.52
C GLU A 258 -10.63 -5.31 -32.50
N ALA A 259 -11.74 -4.74 -33.00
CA ALA A 259 -11.92 -3.30 -33.12
C ALA A 259 -11.51 -2.57 -31.85
N PHE A 260 -10.70 -1.54 -32.01
CA PHE A 260 -9.95 -0.96 -30.91
C PHE A 260 -10.87 -0.46 -29.79
N THR A 261 -10.79 -1.09 -28.64
CA THR A 261 -11.40 -0.59 -27.41
C THR A 261 -10.31 -0.41 -26.37
N GLN A 262 -10.57 0.42 -25.34
CA GLN A 262 -9.72 0.51 -24.13
C GLN A 262 -9.62 -0.84 -23.36
N ASN A 263 -10.24 -1.90 -23.89
CA ASN A 263 -10.44 -3.18 -23.25
C ASN A 263 -9.68 -4.35 -23.89
N ASN A 264 -9.00 -4.19 -25.04
CA ASN A 264 -8.33 -5.32 -25.68
C ASN A 264 -6.90 -5.50 -25.13
N PRO A 265 -6.61 -6.58 -24.35
CA PRO A 265 -5.42 -6.66 -23.51
C PRO A 265 -4.29 -7.53 -24.09
N SER A 266 -4.41 -7.97 -25.33
CA SER A 266 -3.41 -8.83 -25.96
C SER A 266 -2.43 -7.99 -26.77
N VAL A 267 -1.17 -8.01 -26.34
CA VAL A 267 -0.03 -7.60 -27.19
C VAL A 267 0.41 -8.75 -28.10
N CYS A 268 0.13 -9.98 -27.65
CA CYS A 268 0.44 -11.18 -28.39
C CYS A 268 -0.53 -11.32 -29.56
N LEU A 269 -0.01 -11.72 -30.72
CA LEU A 269 -0.85 -12.29 -31.78
C LEU A 269 -1.66 -13.44 -31.20
N ALA A 270 -2.92 -13.55 -31.59
CA ALA A 270 -3.70 -14.74 -31.37
C ALA A 270 -3.56 -15.68 -32.57
N GLN A 271 -4.11 -16.89 -32.44
CA GLN A 271 -4.04 -17.88 -33.52
C GLN A 271 -4.79 -17.38 -34.77
N ASP A 272 -5.88 -16.64 -34.60
CA ASP A 272 -6.63 -16.05 -35.72
C ASP A 272 -5.78 -15.03 -36.50
N ASP A 273 -4.99 -14.21 -35.79
CA ASP A 273 -4.09 -13.23 -36.40
C ASP A 273 -2.94 -13.91 -37.17
N LEU A 274 -2.37 -14.97 -36.59
CA LEU A 274 -1.30 -15.74 -37.21
C LEU A 274 -1.78 -16.45 -38.49
N GLU A 275 -2.98 -17.03 -38.45
CA GLU A 275 -3.62 -17.66 -39.63
C GLU A 275 -3.86 -16.64 -40.75
N ALA A 276 -4.32 -15.44 -40.39
CA ALA A 276 -4.54 -14.37 -41.34
C ALA A 276 -3.23 -13.89 -42.00
N ILE A 277 -2.18 -13.67 -41.20
CA ILE A 277 -0.85 -13.29 -41.70
C ILE A 277 -0.31 -14.36 -42.65
N HIS A 278 -0.36 -15.63 -42.28
CA HIS A 278 0.12 -16.71 -43.15
C HIS A 278 -0.75 -16.93 -44.39
N THR A 279 -2.03 -16.57 -44.36
CA THR A 279 -2.89 -16.61 -45.54
C THR A 279 -2.51 -15.51 -46.54
N LEU A 280 -2.22 -14.30 -46.04
CA LEU A 280 -1.84 -13.13 -46.85
C LEU A 280 -0.39 -13.21 -47.35
N TYR A 281 0.52 -13.66 -46.49
CA TYR A 281 1.95 -13.73 -46.71
C TYR A 281 2.45 -15.16 -46.42
N PRO A 282 2.11 -16.14 -47.29
CA PRO A 282 2.52 -17.50 -47.04
C PRO A 282 4.03 -17.68 -47.16
N ASP A 283 4.58 -18.46 -46.22
CA ASP A 283 5.94 -18.97 -46.29
C ASP A 283 5.85 -20.50 -46.40
N CYS A 284 6.27 -21.05 -47.54
CA CYS A 284 6.14 -22.47 -47.81
C CYS A 284 7.20 -23.32 -47.07
N GLU A 285 8.30 -22.71 -46.61
CA GLU A 285 9.42 -23.41 -45.96
C GLU A 285 9.37 -23.25 -44.44
N LEU A 286 9.02 -22.05 -43.97
CA LEU A 286 9.12 -21.65 -42.56
C LEU A 286 7.78 -21.26 -41.92
N SER A 287 6.65 -21.72 -42.46
CA SER A 287 5.34 -21.48 -41.82
C SER A 287 5.31 -21.93 -40.36
N VAL A 288 4.85 -21.03 -39.48
CA VAL A 288 4.70 -21.27 -38.05
C VAL A 288 3.22 -21.46 -37.77
N THR A 289 2.86 -22.59 -37.17
CA THR A 289 1.45 -22.92 -36.86
C THR A 289 1.06 -22.56 -35.44
N GLU A 290 2.02 -22.32 -34.56
CA GLU A 290 1.78 -21.99 -33.15
C GLU A 290 2.21 -20.57 -32.87
N VAL A 291 1.34 -19.80 -32.21
CA VAL A 291 1.68 -18.46 -31.76
C VAL A 291 2.83 -18.50 -30.77
N VAL A 292 3.89 -17.76 -31.07
CA VAL A 292 4.96 -17.47 -30.12
C VAL A 292 4.83 -16.03 -29.65
N CYS A 293 4.60 -15.84 -28.36
CA CYS A 293 4.55 -14.50 -27.78
C CYS A 293 5.75 -14.23 -26.88
N TYR A 294 6.60 -13.30 -27.33
CA TYR A 294 7.68 -12.76 -26.51
C TYR A 294 7.17 -11.53 -25.77
N LYS A 295 6.93 -11.68 -24.47
CA LYS A 295 6.54 -10.55 -23.61
C LYS A 295 7.79 -9.91 -23.01
N VAL A 296 7.95 -8.60 -23.20
CA VAL A 296 9.00 -7.83 -22.54
C VAL A 296 8.51 -7.48 -21.13
N ASN A 297 9.21 -7.96 -20.11
CA ASN A 297 8.89 -7.64 -18.72
C ASN A 297 9.57 -6.32 -18.32
N LEU A 298 8.91 -5.19 -18.58
CA LEU A 298 9.41 -3.86 -18.24
C LEU A 298 9.40 -3.59 -16.73
N ASN A 299 8.57 -4.30 -15.95
CA ASN A 299 8.44 -4.18 -14.50
C ASN A 299 8.10 -2.75 -13.99
N LEU A 300 7.55 -1.90 -14.84
CA LEU A 300 7.15 -0.53 -14.48
C LEU A 300 6.02 -0.54 -13.45
N GLY A 301 5.11 -1.51 -13.53
CA GLY A 301 4.06 -1.71 -12.53
C GLY A 301 4.61 -1.98 -11.13
N ILE A 302 5.69 -2.76 -11.02
CA ILE A 302 6.37 -3.04 -9.74
C ILE A 302 6.98 -1.75 -9.18
N VAL A 303 7.61 -0.94 -10.04
CA VAL A 303 8.16 0.38 -9.64
C VAL A 303 7.05 1.28 -9.11
N ARG A 304 5.88 1.32 -9.77
CA ARG A 304 4.71 2.08 -9.28
C ARG A 304 4.23 1.59 -7.91
N ILE A 305 4.14 0.27 -7.69
CA ILE A 305 3.80 -0.29 -6.38
C ILE A 305 4.83 0.13 -5.32
N ALA A 306 6.13 0.05 -5.64
CA ALA A 306 7.18 0.46 -4.72
C ALA A 306 7.08 1.95 -4.34
N VAL A 307 6.83 2.83 -5.32
CA VAL A 307 6.73 4.28 -5.08
C VAL A 307 5.43 4.66 -4.36
N TYR A 308 4.29 4.14 -4.79
CA TYR A 308 2.97 4.59 -4.31
C TYR A 308 2.42 3.81 -3.12
N VAL A 309 2.92 2.60 -2.86
CA VAL A 309 2.51 1.78 -1.71
C VAL A 309 3.62 1.66 -0.69
N LEU A 310 4.79 1.15 -1.09
CA LEU A 310 5.89 0.92 -0.15
C LEU A 310 6.50 2.23 0.38
N GLY A 311 6.66 3.25 -0.48
CA GLY A 311 7.16 4.58 -0.08
C GLY A 311 6.35 5.21 1.07
N PRO A 312 5.04 5.46 0.90
CA PRO A 312 4.19 5.96 1.96
C PRO A 312 4.15 5.07 3.20
N LEU A 313 4.18 3.74 3.04
CA LEU A 313 4.21 2.80 4.16
C LEU A 313 5.46 3.00 5.02
N LEU A 314 6.64 3.11 4.41
CA LEU A 314 7.90 3.33 5.14
C LEU A 314 7.92 4.70 5.84
N ILE A 315 7.42 5.74 5.17
CA ILE A 315 7.33 7.10 5.75
C ILE A 315 6.38 7.09 6.96
N ILE A 316 5.17 6.53 6.81
CA ILE A 316 4.19 6.45 7.89
C ILE A 316 4.75 5.63 9.06
N PHE A 317 5.35 4.47 8.78
CA PHE A 317 5.95 3.63 9.81
C PHE A 317 7.06 4.37 10.57
N GLY A 318 7.96 5.04 9.86
CA GLY A 318 9.01 5.87 10.47
C GLY A 318 8.44 6.96 11.38
N VAL A 319 7.42 7.69 10.92
CA VAL A 319 6.75 8.73 11.73
C VAL A 319 6.09 8.14 12.98
N VAL A 320 5.39 7.00 12.86
CA VAL A 320 4.74 6.36 14.01
C VAL A 320 5.78 5.86 15.01
N VAL A 321 6.88 5.24 14.56
CA VAL A 321 7.97 4.78 15.42
C VAL A 321 8.65 5.95 16.14
N LEU A 322 8.94 7.04 15.44
CA LEU A 322 9.52 8.25 16.05
C LEU A 322 8.58 8.85 17.10
N MET A 323 7.28 8.94 16.79
CA MET A 323 6.27 9.41 17.74
C MET A 323 6.22 8.51 18.98
N GLN A 324 6.25 7.20 18.80
CA GLN A 324 6.29 6.24 19.90
C GLN A 324 7.57 6.36 20.74
N ALA A 325 8.73 6.56 20.10
CA ALA A 325 9.99 6.75 20.81
C ALA A 325 9.95 8.01 21.69
N VAL A 326 9.39 9.11 21.19
CA VAL A 326 9.18 10.35 21.97
C VAL A 326 8.24 10.11 23.16
N ILE A 327 7.11 9.42 22.93
CA ILE A 327 6.15 9.08 23.98
C ILE A 327 6.78 8.19 25.05
N GLN A 328 7.54 7.17 24.64
CA GLN A 328 8.21 6.26 25.58
C GLN A 328 9.33 6.95 26.36
N ASN A 329 10.09 7.85 25.74
CA ASN A 329 11.11 8.62 26.44
C ASN A 329 10.46 9.51 27.51
N HIS A 330 9.39 10.20 27.16
CA HIS A 330 8.66 11.04 28.10
C HIS A 330 8.07 10.21 29.27
N ASN A 331 7.43 9.07 28.98
CA ASN A 331 6.91 8.17 30.01
C ASN A 331 8.01 7.65 30.94
N ARG A 332 9.22 7.40 30.43
CA ARG A 332 10.38 6.98 31.25
C ARG A 332 10.84 8.09 32.19
N GLU A 333 10.86 9.34 31.74
CA GLU A 333 11.21 10.49 32.59
C GLU A 333 10.19 10.66 33.72
N GLU A 334 8.90 10.57 33.42
CA GLU A 334 7.83 10.71 34.41
C GLU A 334 7.82 9.57 35.43
N ILE A 335 8.07 8.32 35.01
CA ILE A 335 8.25 7.20 35.93
C ILE A 335 9.44 7.45 36.88
N LYS A 336 10.50 8.13 36.42
CA LYS A 336 11.63 8.51 37.30
C LYS A 336 11.20 9.58 38.30
N GLU A 337 10.49 10.62 37.87
CA GLU A 337 9.99 11.68 38.76
C GLU A 337 9.03 11.13 39.83
N GLN A 338 8.07 10.28 39.44
CA GLN A 338 7.15 9.63 40.38
C GLN A 338 7.90 8.73 41.39
N LYS A 339 8.94 8.02 40.94
CA LYS A 339 9.78 7.22 41.85
C LYS A 339 10.52 8.11 42.86
N VAL A 340 10.96 9.31 42.47
CA VAL A 340 11.58 10.27 43.40
C VAL A 340 10.55 10.76 44.42
N MET A 341 9.36 11.20 43.97
CA MET A 341 8.30 11.67 44.87
C MET A 341 7.82 10.57 45.84
N ILE A 342 7.68 9.32 45.38
CA ILE A 342 7.34 8.20 46.26
C ILE A 342 8.46 7.92 47.27
N LYS A 343 9.73 8.04 46.88
CA LYS A 343 10.85 7.90 47.81
C LYS A 343 10.85 9.00 48.87
N GLU A 344 10.57 10.24 48.49
CA GLU A 344 10.45 11.36 49.42
C GLU A 344 9.26 11.19 50.36
N HIS A 345 8.09 10.88 49.84
CA HIS A 345 6.91 10.64 50.67
C HIS A 345 7.10 9.45 51.61
N ARG A 346 7.80 8.38 51.18
CA ARG A 346 8.19 7.29 52.07
C ARG A 346 9.11 7.77 53.20
N LYS A 347 10.08 8.65 52.92
CA LYS A 347 10.94 9.25 53.96
C LYS A 347 10.11 10.08 54.96
N GLU A 348 9.15 10.87 54.48
CA GLU A 348 8.25 11.66 55.33
C GLU A 348 7.37 10.78 56.22
N VAL A 349 6.77 9.73 55.65
CA VAL A 349 5.94 8.77 56.40
C VAL A 349 6.78 8.03 57.45
N VAL A 350 8.00 7.62 57.10
CA VAL A 350 8.93 6.99 58.05
C VAL A 350 9.31 7.97 59.17
N ALA A 351 9.69 9.21 58.84
CA ALA A 351 10.01 10.24 59.83
C ALA A 351 8.82 10.58 60.73
N GLY A 352 7.61 10.65 60.17
CA GLY A 352 6.36 10.83 60.91
C GLY A 352 6.10 9.67 61.88
N ARG A 353 6.31 8.42 61.45
CA ARG A 353 6.21 7.23 62.32
C ARG A 353 7.25 7.26 63.44
N PHE A 354 8.49 7.67 63.16
CA PHE A 354 9.52 7.83 64.20
C PHE A 354 9.16 8.91 65.21
N LYS A 355 8.63 10.05 64.76
CA LYS A 355 8.15 11.12 65.67
C LYS A 355 7.01 10.63 66.55
N LEU A 356 6.06 9.89 65.99
CA LEU A 356 4.93 9.31 66.74
C LEU A 356 5.42 8.27 67.77
N ALA A 357 6.37 7.41 67.39
CA ALA A 357 6.97 6.43 68.29
C ALA A 357 7.75 7.10 69.43
N CYS A 358 8.50 8.16 69.14
CA CYS A 358 9.21 8.96 70.15
C CYS A 358 8.23 9.61 71.14
N ALA A 359 7.15 10.23 70.63
CA ALA A 359 6.11 10.83 71.46
C ALA A 359 5.40 9.79 72.35
N ASN A 360 5.12 8.58 71.82
CA ASN A 360 4.53 7.49 72.59
C ASN A 360 5.46 7.00 73.71
N ASN A 361 6.76 6.82 73.43
CA ASN A 361 7.75 6.43 74.45
C ASN A 361 7.87 7.51 75.55
N LEU A 362 7.86 8.79 75.19
CA LEU A 362 7.85 9.91 76.14
C LEU A 362 6.57 9.90 77.01
N ALA A 363 5.41 9.65 76.40
CA ALA A 363 4.14 9.56 77.13
C ALA A 363 4.12 8.33 78.07
N GLU A 364 4.70 7.21 77.66
CA GLU A 364 4.82 6.00 78.48
C GLU A 364 5.77 6.21 79.66
N GLN A 365 6.92 6.87 79.45
CA GLN A 365 7.81 7.29 80.55
C GLN A 365 7.11 8.27 81.52
N ALA A 366 6.34 9.22 81.01
CA ALA A 366 5.57 10.13 81.85
C ALA A 366 4.53 9.38 82.71
N ARG A 367 3.84 8.38 82.14
CA ARG A 367 2.91 7.51 82.88
C ARG A 367 3.64 6.65 83.92
N ALA A 368 4.79 6.08 83.58
CA ALA A 368 5.61 5.31 84.53
C ALA A 368 6.07 6.17 85.72
N ASN A 369 6.50 7.41 85.46
CA ASN A 369 6.88 8.36 86.50
C ASN A 369 5.69 8.80 87.36
N GLN A 370 4.52 9.02 86.77
CA GLN A 370 3.29 9.30 87.53
C GLN A 370 2.89 8.12 88.41
N GLY A 371 2.96 6.89 87.89
CA GLY A 371 2.72 5.67 88.68
C GLY A 371 3.69 5.52 89.84
N ALA A 372 4.99 5.78 89.62
CA ALA A 372 6.00 5.77 90.68
C ALA A 372 5.73 6.83 91.77
N ASN A 373 5.32 8.04 91.37
CA ASN A 373 4.96 9.11 92.31
C ASN A 373 3.66 8.81 93.08
N GLN A 374 2.66 8.20 92.43
CA GLN A 374 1.45 7.75 93.10
C GLN A 374 1.74 6.63 94.10
N ALA A 375 2.53 5.62 93.73
CA ALA A 375 2.97 4.57 94.66
C ALA A 375 3.79 5.13 95.84
N ALA A 376 4.65 6.13 95.62
CA ALA A 376 5.36 6.83 96.68
C ALA A 376 4.40 7.62 97.59
N SER A 377 3.34 8.22 97.05
CA SER A 377 2.31 8.92 97.84
C SER A 377 1.39 7.96 98.62
N GLU A 378 1.05 6.80 98.07
CA GLU A 378 0.29 5.75 98.75
C GLU A 378 1.11 5.11 99.89
N SER A 379 2.42 4.95 99.72
CA SER A 379 3.32 4.51 100.80
C SER A 379 3.40 5.50 101.97
N ARG A 380 3.18 6.80 101.73
CA ARG A 380 3.05 7.83 102.78
C ARG A 380 1.65 7.90 103.41
N SER A 381 0.64 7.35 102.75
CA SER A 381 -0.76 7.41 103.20
C SER A 381 -1.20 6.16 103.97
N ALA A 382 -0.41 5.09 103.96
CA ALA A 382 -0.70 3.82 104.62
C ALA A 382 -0.42 3.80 106.15
N SER A 383 -0.15 4.93 106.81
CA SER A 383 0.05 5.00 108.28
C SER A 383 -1.18 5.46 109.07
N ARG A 384 -2.36 5.63 108.45
CA ARG A 384 -3.60 5.96 109.17
C ARG A 384 -4.78 5.15 108.63
N SER A 385 -4.96 3.97 109.19
CA SER A 385 -6.27 3.31 109.26
C SER A 385 -7.09 3.99 110.38
N PRO A 386 -8.43 4.05 110.27
CA PRO A 386 -9.18 2.95 110.86
C PRO A 386 -10.42 2.50 110.06
N SER A 387 -10.56 1.18 109.98
CA SER A 387 -11.74 0.40 110.35
C SER A 387 -13.14 0.96 110.05
N ARG A 388 -13.87 0.33 109.12
CA ARG A 388 -15.32 0.12 109.29
C ARG A 388 -15.86 -1.09 108.52
N LYS A 389 -16.48 -1.99 109.28
CA LYS A 389 -17.31 -3.12 108.86
C LYS A 389 -18.62 -2.61 108.22
N ASN A 390 -19.12 -3.28 107.17
CA ASN A 390 -20.41 -3.97 107.20
C ASN A 390 -20.78 -4.64 105.86
N SER A 391 -21.43 -5.78 106.02
CA SER A 391 -22.01 -6.75 105.07
C SER A 391 -23.41 -6.27 104.58
N PRO A 392 -24.29 -7.13 104.01
CA PRO A 392 -24.37 -7.69 102.66
C PRO A 392 -25.67 -7.30 101.92
N ARG A 393 -25.77 -7.46 100.59
CA ARG A 393 -27.03 -7.94 99.98
C ARG A 393 -26.93 -8.41 98.53
N SER A 394 -27.69 -9.48 98.31
CA SER A 394 -27.95 -10.30 97.14
C SER A 394 -28.81 -9.66 96.04
N GLY A 395 -28.68 -10.20 94.82
CA GLY A 395 -29.66 -10.18 93.72
C GLY A 395 -28.93 -9.94 92.40
N GLY A 396 -28.93 -10.80 91.38
CA GLY A 396 -29.86 -11.85 90.98
C GLY A 396 -30.26 -11.60 89.52
N GLY A 397 -30.11 -12.60 88.63
CA GLY A 397 -30.64 -12.59 87.25
C GLY A 397 -29.58 -12.46 86.15
N LEU A 398 -29.11 -13.55 85.53
CA LEU A 398 -29.63 -14.12 84.25
C LEU A 398 -29.64 -13.11 83.08
N GLY A 399 -29.00 -13.33 81.94
CA GLY A 399 -28.23 -14.47 81.45
C GLY A 399 -27.96 -14.35 79.93
N TRP A 400 -27.16 -15.31 79.42
CA TRP A 400 -27.02 -15.73 78.00
C TRP A 400 -26.47 -14.66 77.02
N LEU A 401 -25.59 -14.89 76.04
CA LEU A 401 -25.25 -16.07 75.23
C LEU A 401 -23.87 -15.85 74.55
N LYS A 402 -23.01 -16.87 74.70
CA LYS A 402 -22.19 -17.54 73.67
C LYS A 402 -21.12 -16.83 72.82
N THR A 403 -19.90 -17.36 73.04
CA THR A 403 -18.96 -17.98 72.04
C THR A 403 -18.26 -17.08 71.04
N LYS A 404 -17.01 -17.31 70.62
CA LYS A 404 -16.04 -18.43 70.69
C LYS A 404 -14.66 -17.75 70.44
N LYS A 405 -13.58 -18.09 71.15
CA LYS A 405 -12.62 -19.17 70.83
C LYS A 405 -11.94 -18.92 69.46
N SER A 406 -10.62 -18.85 69.30
CA SER A 406 -9.48 -19.08 70.19
C SER A 406 -8.18 -18.73 69.46
N SER A 407 -7.11 -18.64 70.27
CA SER A 407 -5.75 -19.15 70.03
C SER A 407 -5.00 -18.59 68.82
N GLY A 408 -3.89 -17.89 68.99
CA GLY A 408 -2.70 -18.29 69.76
C GLY A 408 -1.53 -18.25 68.77
N LEU A 409 -0.27 -18.07 69.12
CA LEU A 409 0.40 -18.11 70.40
C LEU A 409 1.76 -17.42 70.16
N ALA A 410 2.22 -16.70 71.18
CA ALA A 410 3.60 -16.49 71.65
C ALA A 410 4.78 -17.01 70.78
N LYS A 411 5.94 -16.34 70.74
CA LYS A 411 6.69 -15.88 71.92
C LYS A 411 7.87 -14.99 71.46
N GLN A 412 8.01 -13.87 72.17
CA GLN A 412 9.20 -13.09 72.57
C GLN A 412 10.59 -13.78 72.56
N PRO A 413 11.70 -13.08 72.90
CA PRO A 413 12.00 -11.63 72.93
C PRO A 413 13.43 -11.30 72.40
N GLY A 414 13.84 -10.03 72.46
CA GLY A 414 15.25 -9.70 72.66
C GLY A 414 15.73 -8.38 72.05
N LEU A 415 15.80 -7.35 72.89
CA LEU A 415 16.65 -6.16 72.70
C LEU A 415 18.10 -6.56 72.39
N VAL A 416 18.84 -5.73 71.63
CA VAL A 416 19.86 -4.80 72.14
C VAL A 416 20.37 -3.94 70.97
N ALA A 417 20.58 -2.66 71.26
CA ALA A 417 21.10 -1.62 70.38
C ALA A 417 22.62 -1.72 70.13
N VAL A 418 23.11 -1.08 69.07
CA VAL A 418 24.07 0.05 69.10
C VAL A 418 24.71 0.22 67.71
N CYS A 419 24.74 1.48 67.26
CA CYS A 419 25.45 1.98 66.09
C CYS A 419 26.95 2.15 66.38
N HIS A 420 27.84 1.90 65.41
CA HIS A 420 28.58 2.97 64.72
C HIS A 420 29.51 2.47 63.60
N ALA A 421 29.72 3.41 62.67
CA ALA A 421 30.52 3.40 61.46
C ALA A 421 32.01 3.09 61.64
N ALA A 422 32.67 2.59 60.57
CA ALA A 422 33.48 3.40 59.64
C ALA A 422 34.54 2.54 58.92
N GLY A 423 34.78 2.87 57.64
CA GLY A 423 36.15 2.94 57.10
C GLY A 423 36.62 1.84 56.15
N ALA A 424 36.71 2.22 54.86
CA ALA A 424 37.79 1.93 53.88
C ALA A 424 38.15 0.45 53.57
N SER A 425 38.61 0.00 52.39
CA SER A 425 39.35 0.65 51.30
C SER A 425 39.49 -0.34 50.10
N THR A 426 39.50 0.21 48.88
CA THR A 426 40.33 -0.12 47.69
C THR A 426 40.52 -1.57 47.17
N SER A 427 40.18 -1.77 45.88
CA SER A 427 41.03 -2.27 44.76
C SER A 427 40.11 -2.72 43.61
N SER A 428 40.00 -2.00 42.47
CA SER A 428 40.90 -1.93 41.31
C SER A 428 41.03 -3.24 40.51
N VAL A 429 40.29 -3.37 39.41
CA VAL A 429 40.80 -3.93 38.14
C VAL A 429 40.11 -3.19 36.99
N ASP A 430 40.92 -2.36 36.32
CA ASP A 430 40.68 -1.77 35.01
C ASP A 430 40.65 -2.85 33.93
N SER A 431 39.90 -2.60 32.85
CA SER A 431 40.27 -3.03 31.50
C SER A 431 39.58 -2.12 30.50
N ASP A 432 40.35 -1.13 30.07
CA ASP A 432 40.15 -0.36 28.86
C ASP A 432 40.06 -1.25 27.61
N GLY A 433 39.33 -0.74 26.62
CA GLY A 433 39.21 -1.35 25.31
C GLY A 433 38.55 -0.40 24.30
N ASP A 434 39.13 0.80 24.17
CA ASP A 434 38.93 1.70 23.03
C ASP A 434 39.77 1.21 21.85
N ALA A 435 39.18 1.04 20.66
CA ALA A 435 39.81 1.33 19.36
C ALA A 435 38.92 0.92 18.16
N GLY A 436 38.67 1.88 17.26
CA GLY A 436 38.23 1.66 15.87
C GLY A 436 36.78 2.11 15.61
N GLY A 437 36.47 3.32 15.15
CA GLY A 437 37.26 4.25 14.37
C GLY A 437 36.75 4.32 12.93
N ALA A 438 35.90 5.33 12.68
CA ALA A 438 35.77 6.11 11.46
C ALA A 438 35.31 5.44 10.14
N GLY A 439 34.19 5.95 9.62
CA GLY A 439 33.93 5.91 8.17
C GLY A 439 32.49 6.18 7.75
N LEU A 440 31.88 7.31 8.11
CA LEU A 440 30.67 7.85 7.45
C LEU A 440 30.30 9.25 8.00
N SER A 441 31.15 10.25 7.78
CA SER A 441 30.74 11.65 7.96
C SER A 441 31.61 12.58 7.12
N LEU A 442 31.45 12.48 5.79
CA LEU A 442 32.04 13.44 4.84
C LEU A 442 31.22 13.47 3.54
N ALA A 443 29.91 13.70 3.66
CA ALA A 443 29.05 14.03 2.52
C ALA A 443 28.06 15.17 2.82
N ALA A 444 27.92 15.61 4.07
CA ALA A 444 26.91 16.60 4.46
C ALA A 444 27.37 18.07 4.36
N ALA A 445 28.67 18.34 4.17
CA ALA A 445 29.21 19.71 4.18
C ALA A 445 29.37 20.37 2.79
N ALA A 446 29.19 19.62 1.68
CA ALA A 446 29.36 20.15 0.32
C ALA A 446 28.07 20.70 -0.32
N LEU A 447 26.93 20.63 0.37
CA LEU A 447 25.62 21.08 -0.15
C LEU A 447 25.18 22.47 0.34
N ALA A 448 25.95 23.12 1.21
CA ALA A 448 25.54 24.37 1.86
C ALA A 448 25.75 25.65 1.04
N ASN A 449 26.21 25.58 -0.22
CA ASN A 449 26.56 26.78 -1.00
C ASN A 449 26.03 26.80 -2.46
N LYS A 450 24.98 26.05 -2.77
CA LYS A 450 24.27 26.19 -4.05
C LYS A 450 23.04 27.05 -3.87
N LYS A 451 23.03 28.24 -4.48
CA LYS A 451 21.81 29.06 -4.64
C LYS A 451 20.70 28.17 -5.21
N PRO A 452 19.46 28.28 -4.71
CA PRO A 452 18.33 27.52 -5.25
C PRO A 452 18.11 27.92 -6.71
N GLN A 453 18.45 27.03 -7.64
CA GLN A 453 18.03 27.16 -9.02
C GLN A 453 16.54 26.87 -9.11
N THR A 454 15.81 27.74 -9.80
CA THR A 454 14.38 27.53 -10.05
C THR A 454 14.18 26.29 -10.92
N ILE A 455 13.02 25.66 -10.80
CA ILE A 455 12.66 24.45 -11.59
C ILE A 455 12.86 24.71 -13.10
N ALA A 456 12.56 25.92 -13.57
CA ALA A 456 12.79 26.35 -14.95
C ALA A 456 14.28 26.27 -15.39
N GLN A 457 15.23 26.61 -14.51
CA GLN A 457 16.66 26.53 -14.82
C GLN A 457 17.16 25.08 -14.89
N ARG A 458 16.55 24.16 -14.11
CA ARG A 458 16.88 22.73 -14.19
C ARG A 458 16.35 22.08 -15.46
N VAL A 459 15.16 22.49 -15.91
CA VAL A 459 14.58 22.02 -17.19
C VAL A 459 15.41 22.51 -18.38
N LEU A 460 15.81 23.79 -18.40
CA LEU A 460 16.67 24.33 -19.46
C LEU A 460 18.06 23.66 -19.50
N ALA A 461 18.66 23.37 -18.33
CA ALA A 461 19.94 22.67 -18.27
C ALA A 461 19.84 21.20 -18.74
N ALA A 462 18.72 20.53 -18.47
CA ALA A 462 18.47 19.17 -18.95
C ALA A 462 18.27 19.15 -20.48
N GLN A 463 17.50 20.09 -21.02
CA GLN A 463 17.30 20.21 -22.48
C GLN A 463 18.61 20.53 -23.22
N ALA A 464 19.47 21.38 -22.65
CA ALA A 464 20.77 21.67 -23.24
C ALA A 464 21.72 20.46 -23.25
N ALA A 465 21.65 19.59 -22.23
CA ALA A 465 22.45 18.36 -22.18
C ALA A 465 21.96 17.33 -23.21
N GLU A 466 20.65 17.23 -23.43
CA GLU A 466 20.04 16.33 -24.41
C GLU A 466 20.37 16.75 -25.86
N GLN A 467 20.35 18.06 -26.15
CA GLN A 467 20.77 18.58 -27.45
C GLN A 467 22.27 18.36 -27.72
N ALA A 468 23.12 18.43 -26.69
CA ALA A 468 24.55 18.14 -26.83
C ALA A 468 24.82 16.65 -27.10
N GLN A 469 24.01 15.74 -26.55
CA GLN A 469 24.09 14.31 -26.87
C GLN A 469 23.66 14.00 -28.31
N GLN A 470 22.56 14.61 -28.78
CA GLN A 470 22.08 14.41 -30.15
C GLN A 470 23.06 14.92 -31.21
N ALA A 471 23.79 16.01 -30.91
CA ALA A 471 24.83 16.53 -31.80
C ALA A 471 26.08 15.64 -31.88
N SER A 472 26.33 14.80 -30.86
CA SER A 472 27.48 13.88 -30.84
C SER A 472 27.25 12.57 -31.60
N THR A 473 25.99 12.19 -31.84
CA THR A 473 25.62 10.95 -32.51
C THR A 473 25.43 11.08 -34.02
N SER A 474 25.50 12.29 -34.60
CA SER A 474 25.25 12.52 -36.03
C SER A 474 26.53 12.70 -36.88
N SER A 475 27.70 12.32 -36.38
CA SER A 475 28.98 12.56 -37.07
C SER A 475 29.70 11.28 -37.55
N ASP A 476 29.07 10.11 -37.46
CA ASP A 476 29.67 8.81 -37.80
C ASP A 476 28.91 8.06 -38.92
N ASP A 477 28.42 8.77 -39.94
CA ASP A 477 27.98 8.13 -41.18
C ASP A 477 29.20 7.84 -42.07
N GLY A 478 29.76 6.66 -41.81
CA GLY A 478 30.79 6.02 -42.63
C GLY A 478 30.30 5.69 -44.04
N ALA A 479 31.20 5.87 -45.00
CA ALA A 479 31.05 5.55 -46.40
C ALA A 479 30.67 4.07 -46.62
N TYR A 480 29.56 3.82 -47.32
CA TYR A 480 29.22 2.51 -47.86
C TYR A 480 30.06 2.24 -49.13
N PRO A 481 30.65 1.03 -49.29
CA PRO A 481 31.24 0.62 -50.55
C PRO A 481 30.15 0.20 -51.54
N ALA A 482 30.31 0.62 -52.80
CA ALA A 482 29.44 0.25 -53.91
C ALA A 482 29.40 -1.28 -54.11
N MET A 483 28.19 -1.85 -54.14
CA MET A 483 27.98 -3.24 -54.58
C MET A 483 28.05 -3.33 -56.11
N ASP A 484 28.89 -4.27 -56.56
CA ASP A 484 29.10 -4.69 -57.95
C ASP A 484 27.92 -5.56 -58.40
N THR A 485 27.09 -5.04 -59.32
CA THR A 485 26.04 -5.80 -60.00
C THR A 485 26.64 -6.52 -61.21
N SER A 486 27.23 -7.68 -60.98
CA SER A 486 27.52 -8.64 -62.05
C SER A 486 27.60 -10.09 -61.56
N ARG A 487 26.44 -10.75 -61.36
CA ARG A 487 26.23 -12.19 -61.65
C ARG A 487 24.84 -12.69 -61.22
N ALA A 488 24.31 -13.55 -62.10
CA ALA A 488 23.10 -14.38 -62.03
C ALA A 488 21.81 -13.69 -62.52
#